data_AF-A0A1A8X9F1-F1
#
_entry.id   AF-A0A1A8X9F1-F1
#
_cell.length_a   1.000
_cell.length_b   1.000
_cell.length_c   1.000
_cell.angle_alpha   90.00
_cell.angle_beta   90.00
_cell.angle_gamma   90.00
#
_symmetry.space_group_name_H-M   'P 1'
#
loop_
_entity.id
_entity.type
_entity.pdbx_description
1 polymer ?
#
loop_
_entity_poly.entity_id
_entity_poly.type
_entity_poly.pdbx_seq_one_letter_code
_entity_poly.pdbx_strand_id
1 'polypeptide(L)'
;MSGVLQESFIKSLPSNRYYRTNFELEADYCYHFENNNGFEEARSKLINHENVKSIQNKLTKALCSVAFINEGVVCTEKCRNLYYWLGNELLLNKIEENVFLEVIGMLIEFSNALYERYKCKCIFFTDVNKEKFEKMKIVYDYCIDYDNIKGTLEGHNNKCTKEFNDYLLKANSAYNEIYNCTKNNPEMYCMQLKTHVSSCFKKKLSPLTCKIEEVSAQEKGLSQYDTNHFDPTYVINASNFSSSQIFLFFVLPFIGIFFIGFLLYK
;
A
#
# COMPACT_ATOMS: atom_id res chain seq x y z
N MET A 1 -20.47 4.13 18.76
CA MET A 1 -19.38 4.25 19.75
C MET A 1 -19.21 5.74 20.05
N SER A 2 -18.66 6.14 21.19
CA SER A 2 -18.45 7.57 21.51
C SER A 2 -16.99 7.91 21.84
N GLY A 3 -16.05 7.05 21.47
CA GLY A 3 -14.62 7.24 21.72
C GLY A 3 -13.86 7.84 20.54
N VAL A 4 -12.58 8.12 20.75
CA VAL A 4 -11.64 8.59 19.71
C VAL A 4 -11.19 7.41 18.85
N LEU A 5 -11.22 7.54 17.51
CA LEU A 5 -10.72 6.50 16.61
C LEU A 5 -9.18 6.46 16.62
N GLN A 6 -8.61 5.34 17.03
CA GLN A 6 -7.16 5.16 17.19
C GLN A 6 -6.51 4.54 15.95
N GLU A 7 -5.20 4.75 15.79
CA GLU A 7 -4.37 4.18 14.72
C GLU A 7 -4.51 2.66 14.56
N SER A 8 -4.73 1.94 15.66
CA SER A 8 -4.92 0.48 15.65
C SER A 8 -6.08 0.02 14.75
N PHE A 9 -7.06 0.88 14.47
CA PHE A 9 -8.12 0.59 13.51
C PHE A 9 -7.59 0.33 12.09
N ILE A 10 -6.45 0.92 11.70
CA ILE A 10 -5.83 0.72 10.38
C ILE A 10 -5.57 -0.77 10.14
N LYS A 11 -5.11 -1.51 11.14
CA LYS A 11 -4.86 -2.96 11.03
C LYS A 11 -6.15 -3.75 10.75
N SER A 12 -7.29 -3.22 11.17
CA SER A 12 -8.58 -3.85 10.97
C SER A 12 -9.24 -3.49 9.64
N LEU A 13 -8.63 -2.63 8.81
CA LEU A 13 -9.21 -2.24 7.54
C LEU A 13 -9.41 -3.44 6.60
N PRO A 14 -10.45 -3.43 5.73
CA PRO A 14 -10.75 -4.51 4.80
C PRO A 14 -9.53 -5.02 4.00
N SER A 15 -8.72 -4.13 3.44
CA SER A 15 -7.49 -4.47 2.69
C SER A 15 -6.50 -5.26 3.56
N ASN A 16 -6.18 -4.76 4.75
CA ASN A 16 -5.26 -5.40 5.70
C ASN A 16 -5.78 -6.75 6.20
N ARG A 17 -7.09 -6.88 6.44
CA ARG A 17 -7.69 -8.19 6.75
C ARG A 17 -7.54 -9.15 5.58
N TYR A 18 -7.80 -8.68 4.37
CA TYR A 18 -7.67 -9.50 3.16
C TYR A 18 -6.25 -10.06 3.01
N TYR A 19 -5.23 -9.22 3.14
CA TYR A 19 -3.83 -9.62 3.02
C TYR A 19 -3.45 -10.72 4.01
N ARG A 20 -3.75 -10.51 5.30
CA ARG A 20 -3.48 -11.50 6.35
C ARG A 20 -4.16 -12.83 6.11
N THR A 21 -5.44 -12.79 5.73
CA THR A 21 -6.22 -14.01 5.49
C THR A 21 -5.78 -14.78 4.24
N ASN A 22 -5.21 -14.11 3.23
CA ASN A 22 -4.98 -14.74 1.93
C ASN A 22 -3.49 -15.01 1.60
N PHE A 23 -2.57 -14.22 2.15
CA PHE A 23 -1.15 -14.24 1.74
C PHE A 23 -0.19 -14.51 2.90
N GLU A 24 -0.66 -14.46 4.14
CA GLU A 24 0.11 -14.82 5.34
C GLU A 24 -0.30 -16.20 5.86
N LEU A 25 -0.58 -17.12 4.93
CA LEU A 25 -0.99 -18.48 5.22
C LEU A 25 0.22 -19.34 5.62
N GLU A 26 0.04 -20.19 6.62
CA GLU A 26 1.03 -21.22 6.97
C GLU A 26 1.16 -22.30 5.88
N ALA A 27 0.03 -22.63 5.24
CA ALA A 27 -0.07 -23.67 4.22
C ALA A 27 0.82 -23.38 3.01
N ASP A 28 1.60 -24.39 2.62
CA ASP A 28 2.51 -24.31 1.49
C ASP A 28 1.91 -24.97 0.25
N TYR A 29 1.37 -24.17 -0.66
CA TYR A 29 0.83 -24.65 -1.95
C TYR A 29 1.92 -24.90 -2.99
N CYS A 30 3.18 -24.54 -2.72
CA CYS A 30 4.26 -24.70 -3.69
C CYS A 30 4.62 -26.16 -3.97
N TYR A 31 4.30 -27.09 -3.06
CA TYR A 31 4.47 -28.54 -3.25
C TYR A 31 3.84 -29.06 -4.55
N HIS A 32 2.73 -28.45 -5.00
CA HIS A 32 2.06 -28.83 -6.24
C HIS A 32 2.90 -28.56 -7.51
N PHE A 33 3.94 -27.73 -7.41
CA PHE A 33 4.76 -27.28 -8.54
C PHE A 33 6.19 -27.81 -8.50
N GLU A 34 6.60 -28.59 -7.48
CA GLU A 34 7.99 -29.05 -7.30
C GLU A 34 8.53 -29.90 -8.46
N ASN A 35 7.64 -30.55 -9.22
CA ASN A 35 8.03 -31.34 -10.40
C ASN A 35 8.16 -30.48 -11.69
N ASN A 36 7.93 -29.17 -11.61
CA ASN A 36 8.03 -28.25 -12.74
C ASN A 36 9.43 -27.59 -12.74
N ASN A 37 10.25 -27.92 -13.74
CA ASN A 37 11.61 -27.40 -13.87
C ASN A 37 11.65 -25.86 -13.93
N GLY A 38 10.66 -25.22 -14.57
CA GLY A 38 10.58 -23.76 -14.65
C GLY A 38 10.27 -23.13 -13.29
N PHE A 39 9.45 -23.80 -12.48
CA PHE A 39 9.20 -23.39 -11.09
C PHE A 39 10.47 -23.45 -10.25
N GLU A 40 11.21 -24.57 -10.30
CA GLU A 40 12.45 -24.72 -9.54
C GLU A 40 13.53 -23.71 -9.96
N GLU A 41 13.65 -23.42 -11.26
CA GLU A 41 14.58 -22.38 -11.74
C GLU A 41 14.20 -21.00 -11.19
N ALA A 42 12.94 -20.59 -11.35
CA ALA A 42 12.48 -19.28 -10.88
C ALA A 42 12.56 -19.16 -9.35
N ARG A 43 12.22 -20.24 -8.63
CA ARG A 43 12.35 -20.35 -7.18
C ARG A 43 13.79 -20.17 -6.73
N SER A 44 14.72 -20.84 -7.40
CA SER A 44 16.15 -20.75 -7.09
C SER A 44 16.70 -19.33 -7.27
N LYS A 45 16.30 -18.62 -8.34
CA LYS A 45 16.69 -17.21 -8.54
C LYS A 45 16.23 -16.33 -7.38
N LEU A 46 14.96 -16.45 -6.98
CA LEU A 46 14.40 -15.64 -5.90
C LEU A 46 14.98 -16.01 -4.52
N ILE A 47 15.21 -17.29 -4.26
CA ILE A 47 15.76 -17.80 -2.98
C ILE A 47 17.23 -17.44 -2.78
N ASN A 48 17.99 -17.30 -3.86
CA ASN A 48 19.40 -16.93 -3.79
C ASN A 48 19.63 -15.42 -3.81
N HIS A 49 18.58 -14.62 -3.97
CA HIS A 49 18.70 -13.18 -4.04
C HIS A 49 18.84 -12.55 -2.65
N GLU A 50 20.03 -12.02 -2.36
CA GLU A 50 20.44 -11.60 -1.00
C GLU A 50 19.47 -10.62 -0.35
N ASN A 51 18.97 -9.63 -1.10
CA ASN A 51 18.11 -8.58 -0.55
C ASN A 51 16.72 -9.08 -0.11
N VAL A 52 16.25 -10.23 -0.60
CA VAL A 52 14.94 -10.79 -0.24
C VAL A 52 15.03 -12.07 0.57
N LYS A 53 16.23 -12.43 1.02
CA LYS A 53 16.48 -13.70 1.72
C LYS A 53 15.58 -13.92 2.94
N SER A 54 15.26 -12.86 3.67
CA SER A 54 14.38 -12.90 4.84
C SER A 54 12.90 -13.12 4.51
N ILE A 55 12.47 -12.78 3.28
CA ILE A 55 11.06 -12.78 2.88
C ILE A 55 10.73 -13.69 1.70
N GLN A 56 11.73 -14.29 1.05
CA GLN A 56 11.55 -15.11 -0.15
C GLN A 56 10.46 -16.17 0.02
N ASN A 57 10.43 -16.89 1.15
CA ASN A 57 9.46 -17.96 1.41
C ASN A 57 8.05 -17.40 1.57
N LYS A 58 7.92 -16.20 2.16
CA LYS A 58 6.65 -15.50 2.31
C LYS A 58 6.11 -15.10 0.92
N LEU A 59 6.98 -14.56 0.05
CA LEU A 59 6.62 -14.17 -1.31
C LEU A 59 6.21 -15.38 -2.17
N THR A 60 7.01 -16.46 -2.17
CA THR A 60 6.75 -17.65 -2.99
C THR A 60 5.47 -18.36 -2.57
N LYS A 61 5.24 -18.56 -1.27
CA LYS A 61 4.02 -19.20 -0.76
C LYS A 61 2.75 -18.47 -1.21
N ALA A 62 2.75 -17.14 -1.16
CA ALA A 62 1.61 -16.34 -1.61
C ALA A 62 1.38 -16.44 -3.12
N LEU A 63 2.44 -16.49 -3.92
CA LEU A 63 2.35 -16.72 -5.37
C LEU A 63 1.78 -18.10 -5.69
N CYS A 64 2.30 -19.16 -5.05
CA CYS A 64 1.80 -20.53 -5.22
C CYS A 64 0.33 -20.67 -4.80
N SER A 65 -0.07 -20.03 -3.69
CA SER A 65 -1.46 -20.12 -3.19
C SER A 65 -2.46 -19.50 -4.17
N VAL A 66 -2.08 -18.42 -4.86
CA VAL A 66 -2.91 -17.83 -5.91
C VAL A 66 -2.88 -18.66 -7.17
N ALA A 67 -1.72 -19.17 -7.61
CA ALA A 67 -1.64 -20.01 -8.81
C ALA A 67 -2.46 -21.31 -8.69
N PHE A 68 -2.65 -21.83 -7.47
CA PHE A 68 -3.40 -23.07 -7.25
C PHE A 68 -4.92 -22.96 -7.55
N ILE A 69 -5.49 -21.76 -7.45
CA ILE A 69 -6.93 -21.55 -7.71
C ILE A 69 -7.23 -21.57 -9.22
N ASN A 70 -8.50 -21.80 -9.57
CA ASN A 70 -8.92 -21.77 -10.97
C ASN A 70 -9.04 -20.33 -11.49
N GLU A 71 -8.89 -20.16 -12.81
CA GLU A 71 -9.12 -18.89 -13.48
C GLU A 71 -10.54 -18.33 -13.27
N GLY A 72 -10.71 -17.01 -13.43
CA GLY A 72 -12.00 -16.34 -13.28
C GLY A 72 -11.94 -15.05 -12.46
N VAL A 73 -13.10 -14.61 -11.97
CA VAL A 73 -13.23 -13.32 -11.23
C VAL A 73 -12.44 -13.36 -9.92
N VAL A 74 -12.52 -14.46 -9.16
CA VAL A 74 -11.77 -14.65 -7.91
C VAL A 74 -10.27 -14.62 -8.17
N CYS A 75 -9.81 -15.25 -9.25
CA CYS A 75 -8.42 -15.17 -9.68
C CYS A 75 -7.99 -13.73 -9.97
N THR A 76 -8.80 -12.99 -10.73
CA THR A 76 -8.51 -11.60 -11.09
C THR A 76 -8.38 -10.71 -9.83
N GLU A 77 -9.30 -10.85 -8.88
CA GLU A 77 -9.26 -10.12 -7.62
C GLU A 77 -8.05 -10.51 -6.76
N LYS A 78 -7.76 -11.82 -6.63
CA LYS A 78 -6.58 -12.30 -5.89
C LYS A 78 -5.28 -11.82 -6.51
N CYS A 79 -5.14 -11.85 -7.82
CA CYS A 79 -3.95 -11.35 -8.50
C CYS A 79 -3.72 -9.84 -8.30
N ARG A 80 -4.79 -9.03 -8.33
CA ARG A 80 -4.69 -7.59 -8.04
C ARG A 80 -4.20 -7.35 -6.62
N ASN A 81 -4.84 -7.98 -5.64
CA ASN A 81 -4.42 -7.87 -4.24
C ASN A 81 -3.00 -8.41 -4.02
N LEU A 82 -2.64 -9.50 -4.68
CA LEU A 82 -1.30 -10.10 -4.58
C LEU A 82 -0.22 -9.14 -5.09
N TYR A 83 -0.44 -8.46 -6.22
CA TYR A 83 0.50 -7.46 -6.75
C TYR A 83 0.83 -6.38 -5.71
N TYR A 84 -0.20 -5.81 -5.10
CA TYR A 84 -0.06 -4.76 -4.10
C TYR A 84 0.55 -5.25 -2.80
N TRP A 85 0.23 -6.47 -2.39
CA TRP A 85 0.82 -7.09 -1.22
C TRP A 85 2.32 -7.41 -1.43
N LEU A 86 2.68 -8.06 -2.54
CA LEU A 86 4.07 -8.42 -2.85
C LEU A 86 4.98 -7.21 -2.83
N GLY A 87 4.64 -6.14 -3.55
CA GLY A 87 5.48 -4.94 -3.53
C GLY A 87 5.46 -4.23 -2.17
N ASN A 88 4.38 -4.33 -1.38
CA ASN A 88 4.35 -3.81 -0.01
C ASN A 88 5.32 -4.57 0.91
N GLU A 89 5.46 -5.88 0.78
CA GLU A 89 6.49 -6.64 1.48
C GLU A 89 7.90 -6.14 1.15
N LEU A 90 8.17 -5.80 -0.12
CA LEU A 90 9.45 -5.21 -0.53
C LEU A 90 9.64 -3.81 0.10
N LEU A 91 8.60 -2.98 0.15
CA LEU A 91 8.66 -1.67 0.80
C LEU A 91 8.97 -1.79 2.29
N LEU A 92 8.29 -2.70 3.00
CA LEU A 92 8.48 -2.93 4.44
C LEU A 92 9.88 -3.46 4.78
N ASN A 93 10.45 -4.26 3.89
CA ASN A 93 11.82 -4.77 4.02
C ASN A 93 12.88 -3.78 3.48
N LYS A 94 12.48 -2.54 3.19
CA LYS A 94 13.37 -1.43 2.79
C LYS A 94 14.24 -1.75 1.58
N ILE A 95 13.74 -2.57 0.65
CA ILE A 95 14.43 -2.89 -0.60
C ILE A 95 14.74 -1.59 -1.36
N GLU A 96 15.99 -1.43 -1.82
CA GLU A 96 16.43 -0.24 -2.56
C GLU A 96 15.74 -0.11 -3.92
N GLU A 97 15.73 1.10 -4.51
CA GLU A 97 15.00 1.39 -5.75
C GLU A 97 15.41 0.50 -6.93
N ASN A 98 16.71 0.39 -7.19
CA ASN A 98 17.27 -0.45 -8.25
C ASN A 98 16.92 -1.93 -8.06
N VAL A 99 16.95 -2.40 -6.82
CA VAL A 99 16.64 -3.77 -6.45
C VAL A 99 15.13 -4.04 -6.50
N PHE A 100 14.30 -3.04 -6.22
CA PHE A 100 12.84 -3.18 -6.22
C PHE A 100 12.32 -3.64 -7.59
N LEU A 101 12.76 -2.97 -8.66
CA LEU A 101 12.37 -3.33 -10.02
C LEU A 101 12.88 -4.71 -10.43
N GLU A 102 14.12 -5.03 -10.07
CA GLU A 102 14.72 -6.35 -10.30
C GLU A 102 13.88 -7.46 -9.64
N VAL A 103 13.57 -7.31 -8.36
CA VAL A 103 12.79 -8.30 -7.60
C VAL A 103 11.37 -8.42 -8.15
N ILE A 104 10.72 -7.32 -8.53
CA ILE A 104 9.40 -7.39 -9.21
C ILE A 104 9.49 -8.20 -10.50
N GLY A 105 10.56 -8.02 -11.29
CA GLY A 105 10.84 -8.83 -12.47
C GLY A 105 10.95 -10.33 -12.14
N MET A 106 11.69 -10.69 -11.08
CA MET A 106 11.80 -12.08 -10.63
C MET A 106 10.46 -12.66 -10.15
N LEU A 107 9.63 -11.87 -9.47
CA LEU A 107 8.29 -12.28 -9.04
C LEU A 107 7.35 -12.52 -10.24
N ILE A 108 7.51 -11.74 -11.32
CA ILE A 108 6.80 -11.96 -12.58
C ILE A 108 7.25 -13.27 -13.25
N GLU A 109 8.55 -13.51 -13.34
CA GLU A 109 9.09 -14.78 -13.86
C GLU A 109 8.56 -15.98 -13.07
N PHE A 110 8.59 -15.90 -11.74
CA PHE A 110 8.05 -16.92 -10.84
C PHE A 110 6.56 -17.15 -11.08
N SER A 111 5.75 -16.08 -11.14
CA SER A 111 4.32 -16.21 -11.42
C SER A 111 4.04 -16.84 -12.79
N ASN A 112 4.88 -16.59 -13.80
CA ASN A 112 4.74 -17.20 -15.12
C ASN A 112 5.11 -18.68 -15.11
N ALA A 113 6.11 -19.08 -14.33
CA ALA A 113 6.53 -20.47 -14.19
C ALA A 113 5.47 -21.36 -13.52
N LEU A 114 4.64 -20.77 -12.66
CA LEU A 114 3.50 -21.42 -11.99
C LEU A 114 2.28 -21.63 -12.90
N TYR A 115 2.26 -21.05 -14.11
CA TYR A 115 1.07 -21.09 -14.94
C TYR A 115 0.77 -22.50 -15.47
N GLU A 116 -0.46 -22.93 -15.23
CA GLU A 116 -1.05 -24.14 -15.82
C GLU A 116 -2.38 -23.79 -16.49
N ARG A 117 -2.80 -24.62 -17.46
CA ARG A 117 -4.08 -24.40 -18.17
C ARG A 117 -5.25 -24.43 -17.18
N TYR A 118 -6.16 -23.46 -17.31
CA TYR A 118 -7.33 -23.26 -16.43
C TYR A 118 -7.00 -22.85 -14.99
N LYS A 119 -5.72 -22.66 -14.66
CA LYS A 119 -5.26 -22.14 -13.37
C LYS A 119 -5.09 -20.64 -13.43
N CYS A 120 -5.10 -20.04 -12.24
CA CYS A 120 -5.01 -18.61 -12.12
C CYS A 120 -3.66 -18.10 -12.60
N LYS A 121 -3.70 -17.18 -13.57
CA LYS A 121 -2.52 -16.48 -14.06
C LYS A 121 -2.57 -15.02 -13.65
N CYS A 122 -1.63 -14.62 -12.82
CA CYS A 122 -1.47 -13.20 -12.50
C CYS A 122 -0.69 -12.49 -13.58
N ILE A 123 -1.18 -11.30 -13.95
CA ILE A 123 -0.48 -10.36 -14.82
C ILE A 123 -0.19 -9.14 -13.96
N PHE A 124 1.09 -8.93 -13.66
CA PHE A 124 1.55 -7.80 -12.88
C PHE A 124 2.02 -6.67 -13.78
N PHE A 125 1.95 -5.44 -13.28
CA PHE A 125 2.47 -4.30 -14.01
C PHE A 125 3.99 -4.31 -14.02
N THR A 126 4.57 -4.14 -15.20
CA THR A 126 6.00 -3.88 -15.39
C THR A 126 6.27 -2.38 -15.29
N ASP A 127 7.53 -2.01 -15.06
CA ASP A 127 8.03 -0.63 -15.19
C ASP A 127 7.41 0.40 -14.23
N VAL A 128 6.93 -0.08 -13.08
CA VAL A 128 6.49 0.77 -11.97
C VAL A 128 7.63 0.84 -10.95
N ASN A 129 8.32 1.99 -10.92
CA ASN A 129 9.37 2.26 -9.95
C ASN A 129 8.80 2.30 -8.51
N LYS A 130 9.65 2.20 -7.50
CA LYS A 130 9.24 2.03 -6.10
C LYS A 130 8.37 3.20 -5.61
N GLU A 131 8.72 4.43 -5.96
CA GLU A 131 7.94 5.63 -5.58
C GLU A 131 6.52 5.59 -6.16
N LYS A 132 6.40 5.28 -7.46
CA LYS A 132 5.10 5.13 -8.13
C LYS A 132 4.32 3.98 -7.53
N PHE A 133 4.98 2.87 -7.23
CA PHE A 133 4.34 1.73 -6.58
C PHE A 133 3.81 2.09 -5.20
N GLU A 134 4.56 2.82 -4.36
CA GLU A 134 4.09 3.24 -3.03
C GLU A 134 2.81 4.08 -3.14
N LYS A 135 2.77 5.05 -4.06
CA LYS A 135 1.55 5.84 -4.32
C LYS A 135 0.40 4.96 -4.79
N MET A 136 0.66 4.02 -5.69
CA MET A 136 -0.36 3.09 -6.17
C MET A 136 -0.90 2.22 -5.04
N LYS A 137 -0.04 1.72 -4.15
CA LYS A 137 -0.42 0.89 -3.00
C LYS A 137 -1.32 1.65 -2.04
N ILE A 138 -0.93 2.87 -1.66
CA ILE A 138 -1.74 3.73 -0.77
C ILE A 138 -3.12 3.95 -1.37
N VAL A 139 -3.21 4.30 -2.65
CA VAL A 139 -4.49 4.58 -3.29
C VAL A 139 -5.33 3.32 -3.50
N TYR A 140 -4.71 2.19 -3.85
CA TYR A 140 -5.41 0.93 -3.99
C TYR A 140 -6.11 0.52 -2.68
N ASP A 141 -5.37 0.50 -1.57
CA ASP A 141 -5.93 0.18 -0.26
C ASP A 141 -6.99 1.20 0.15
N TYR A 142 -6.69 2.50 -0.01
CA TYR A 142 -7.63 3.56 0.34
C TYR A 142 -8.95 3.43 -0.42
N CYS A 143 -8.91 3.07 -1.69
CA CYS A 143 -10.10 2.81 -2.50
C CYS A 143 -10.94 1.63 -1.99
N ILE A 144 -10.30 0.58 -1.48
CA ILE A 144 -10.97 -0.59 -0.89
C ILE A 144 -11.56 -0.23 0.49
N ASP A 145 -10.83 0.58 1.25
CA ASP A 145 -11.11 0.85 2.66
C ASP A 145 -12.00 2.08 2.88
N TYR A 146 -12.17 2.94 1.87
CA TYR A 146 -12.78 4.27 1.98
C TYR A 146 -14.11 4.27 2.71
N ASP A 147 -15.06 3.44 2.27
CA ASP A 147 -16.41 3.41 2.85
C ASP A 147 -16.40 2.90 4.29
N ASN A 148 -15.50 1.96 4.61
CA ASN A 148 -15.32 1.46 5.97
C ASN A 148 -14.69 2.52 6.88
N ILE A 149 -13.66 3.22 6.42
CA ILE A 149 -13.05 4.34 7.14
C ILE A 149 -14.09 5.42 7.40
N LYS A 150 -14.84 5.81 6.37
CA LYS A 150 -15.87 6.86 6.47
C LYS A 150 -16.96 6.49 7.49
N GLY A 151 -17.53 5.29 7.37
CA GLY A 151 -18.59 4.84 8.30
C GLY A 151 -18.08 4.72 9.74
N THR A 152 -16.86 4.23 9.94
CA THR A 152 -16.26 4.16 11.28
C THR A 152 -15.99 5.55 11.85
N LEU A 153 -15.45 6.49 11.06
CA LEU A 153 -15.25 7.88 11.49
C LEU A 153 -16.56 8.53 11.94
N GLU A 154 -17.63 8.39 11.16
CA GLU A 154 -18.97 8.88 11.52
C GLU A 154 -19.45 8.28 12.85
N GLY A 155 -19.24 6.97 13.03
CA GLY A 155 -19.54 6.24 14.28
C GLY A 155 -18.68 6.64 15.48
N HIS A 156 -17.61 7.41 15.27
CA HIS A 156 -16.71 8.00 16.28
C HIS A 156 -16.86 9.54 16.34
N ASN A 157 -17.97 10.10 15.83
CA ASN A 157 -18.23 11.55 15.78
C ASN A 157 -17.12 12.34 15.06
N ASN A 158 -16.47 11.72 14.08
CA ASN A 158 -15.31 12.24 13.36
C ASN A 158 -14.14 12.65 14.28
N LYS A 159 -13.99 11.99 15.43
CA LYS A 159 -12.84 12.17 16.33
C LYS A 159 -11.81 11.07 16.11
N CYS A 160 -10.54 11.44 16.07
CA CYS A 160 -9.45 10.51 15.83
C CYS A 160 -8.18 10.92 16.58
N THR A 161 -7.23 10.00 16.69
CA THR A 161 -5.88 10.34 17.15
C THR A 161 -5.10 11.05 16.05
N LYS A 162 -4.00 11.68 16.44
CA LYS A 162 -3.10 12.36 15.49
C LYS A 162 -2.58 11.39 14.43
N GLU A 163 -2.18 10.19 14.84
CA GLU A 163 -1.60 9.17 13.97
C GLU A 163 -2.62 8.70 12.91
N PHE A 164 -3.90 8.53 13.30
CA PHE A 164 -4.94 8.20 12.34
C PHE A 164 -5.23 9.35 11.38
N ASN A 165 -5.21 10.61 11.87
CA ASN A 165 -5.32 11.78 11.01
C ASN A 165 -4.17 11.86 9.99
N ASP A 166 -2.94 11.58 10.41
CA ASP A 166 -1.76 11.58 9.52
C ASP A 166 -1.91 10.51 8.41
N TYR A 167 -2.46 9.34 8.74
CA TYR A 167 -2.85 8.32 7.75
C TYR A 167 -3.88 8.87 6.75
N LEU A 168 -4.94 9.55 7.20
CA LEU A 168 -5.95 10.13 6.32
C LEU A 168 -5.36 11.20 5.39
N LEU A 169 -4.49 12.08 5.92
CA LEU A 169 -3.83 13.11 5.12
C LEU A 169 -2.97 12.50 4.02
N LYS A 170 -2.18 11.46 4.34
CA LYS A 170 -1.37 10.73 3.35
C LYS A 170 -2.25 10.10 2.27
N ALA A 171 -3.31 9.39 2.67
CA ALA A 171 -4.23 8.70 1.76
C ALA A 171 -4.98 9.69 0.84
N ASN A 172 -5.52 10.77 1.40
CA ASN A 172 -6.18 11.84 0.64
C ASN A 172 -5.24 12.49 -0.37
N SER A 173 -4.01 12.79 0.04
CA SER A 173 -3.00 13.43 -0.82
C SER A 173 -2.64 12.53 -2.01
N ALA A 174 -2.28 11.27 -1.73
CA ALA A 174 -1.95 10.29 -2.76
C ALA A 174 -3.12 10.03 -3.71
N TYR A 175 -4.35 9.92 -3.19
CA TYR A 175 -5.54 9.76 -4.03
C TYR A 175 -5.76 10.97 -4.94
N ASN A 176 -5.62 12.19 -4.42
CA ASN A 176 -5.78 13.40 -5.22
C ASN A 176 -4.71 13.49 -6.32
N GLU A 177 -3.46 13.14 -6.01
CA GLU A 177 -2.37 13.08 -6.98
C GLU A 177 -2.68 12.08 -8.11
N ILE A 178 -2.99 10.83 -7.77
CA ILE A 178 -3.32 9.80 -8.77
C ILE A 178 -4.59 10.18 -9.55
N TYR A 179 -5.63 10.68 -8.88
CA TYR A 179 -6.87 11.10 -9.55
C TYR A 179 -6.57 12.13 -10.63
N ASN A 180 -5.79 13.17 -10.31
CA ASN A 180 -5.38 14.19 -11.27
C ASN A 180 -4.47 13.62 -12.37
N CYS A 181 -3.55 12.72 -12.00
CA CYS A 181 -2.71 12.00 -12.95
C CYS A 181 -3.55 11.24 -14.00
N THR A 182 -4.68 10.62 -13.62
CA THR A 182 -5.57 9.94 -14.60
C THR A 182 -6.35 10.89 -15.52
N LYS A 183 -6.27 12.21 -15.29
CA LYS A 183 -7.00 13.23 -16.06
C LYS A 183 -6.07 14.09 -16.92
N ASN A 184 -4.91 14.47 -16.39
CA ASN A 184 -3.99 15.41 -17.01
C ASN A 184 -2.73 14.66 -17.47
N ASN A 185 -2.58 14.46 -18.79
CA ASN A 185 -1.47 13.73 -19.39
C ASN A 185 -1.24 12.36 -18.71
N PRO A 186 -2.18 11.40 -18.88
CA PRO A 186 -2.22 10.22 -18.06
C PRO A 186 -0.98 9.35 -18.20
N GLU A 187 -0.18 9.32 -17.14
CA GLU A 187 0.92 8.37 -17.01
C GLU A 187 0.37 6.94 -16.91
N MET A 188 1.15 5.99 -17.45
CA MET A 188 0.73 4.59 -17.56
C MET A 188 0.38 3.96 -16.21
N TYR A 189 1.17 4.21 -15.16
CA TYR A 189 0.96 3.62 -13.84
C TYR A 189 -0.35 4.09 -13.17
N CYS A 190 -0.75 5.35 -13.40
CA CYS A 190 -2.03 5.88 -12.91
C CYS A 190 -3.21 5.20 -13.62
N MET A 191 -3.09 4.99 -14.93
CA MET A 191 -4.12 4.30 -15.70
C MET A 191 -4.22 2.83 -15.31
N GLN A 192 -3.08 2.17 -15.11
CA GLN A 192 -2.99 0.81 -14.57
C GLN A 192 -3.71 0.68 -13.22
N LEU A 193 -3.41 1.54 -12.24
CA LEU A 193 -4.12 1.55 -10.96
C LEU A 193 -5.64 1.78 -11.15
N LYS A 194 -6.03 2.72 -11.99
CA LYS A 194 -7.45 2.98 -12.30
C LYS A 194 -8.16 1.75 -12.85
N THR A 195 -7.47 0.86 -13.59
CA THR A 195 -8.08 -0.40 -14.05
C THR A 195 -8.35 -1.37 -12.89
N HIS A 196 -7.48 -1.40 -11.87
CA HIS A 196 -7.62 -2.28 -10.71
C HIS A 196 -8.77 -1.86 -9.78
N VAL A 197 -9.01 -0.55 -9.63
CA VAL A 197 -10.03 0.04 -8.73
C VAL A 197 -10.94 1.04 -9.45
N SER A 198 -11.46 0.67 -10.62
CA SER A 198 -12.19 1.61 -11.51
C SER A 198 -13.39 2.31 -10.85
N SER A 199 -14.10 1.63 -9.94
CA SER A 199 -15.22 2.21 -9.18
C SER A 199 -14.80 3.44 -8.38
N CYS A 200 -13.61 3.42 -7.78
CA CYS A 200 -13.02 4.51 -6.98
C CYS A 200 -12.71 5.78 -7.78
N PHE A 201 -12.64 5.67 -9.11
CA PHE A 201 -12.35 6.77 -10.02
C PHE A 201 -13.57 7.26 -10.81
N LYS A 202 -14.73 6.58 -10.69
CA LYS A 202 -15.99 7.01 -11.34
C LYS A 202 -16.41 8.40 -10.86
N LYS A 203 -16.35 8.61 -9.55
CA LYS A 203 -16.54 9.89 -8.88
C LYS A 203 -15.34 10.15 -7.99
N LYS A 204 -14.82 11.38 -8.01
CA LYS A 204 -13.73 11.77 -7.11
C LYS A 204 -14.20 11.59 -5.66
N LEU A 205 -13.43 10.83 -4.87
CA LEU A 205 -13.68 10.68 -3.45
C LEU A 205 -13.51 12.03 -2.74
N SER A 206 -14.41 12.31 -1.79
CA SER A 206 -14.28 13.47 -0.92
C SER A 206 -13.16 13.20 0.10
N PRO A 207 -12.29 14.17 0.40
CA PRO A 207 -11.27 13.99 1.43
C PRO A 207 -11.92 13.63 2.77
N LEU A 208 -11.42 12.59 3.43
CA LEU A 208 -11.85 12.24 4.79
C LEU A 208 -11.01 13.01 5.79
N THR A 209 -11.67 13.63 6.78
CA THR A 209 -11.01 14.44 7.81
C THR A 209 -11.57 14.11 9.17
N CYS A 210 -10.78 14.32 10.23
CA CYS A 210 -11.24 14.14 11.59
C CYS A 210 -10.70 15.24 12.51
N LYS A 211 -11.40 15.47 13.62
CA LYS A 211 -10.94 16.31 14.72
C LYS A 211 -9.98 15.49 15.56
N ILE A 212 -8.74 15.97 15.66
CA ILE A 212 -7.73 15.35 16.52
C ILE A 212 -8.14 15.54 17.99
N GLU A 213 -8.17 14.46 18.74
CA GLU A 213 -8.46 14.44 20.18
C GLU A 213 -7.54 13.41 20.86
N GLU A 214 -7.05 13.74 22.05
CA GLU A 214 -6.21 12.82 22.82
C GLU A 214 -7.05 11.72 23.44
N VAL A 215 -6.49 10.51 23.48
CA VAL A 215 -7.10 9.36 24.15
C VAL A 215 -6.72 9.41 25.62
N SER A 216 -7.68 9.18 26.52
CA SER A 216 -7.37 9.05 27.94
C SER A 216 -6.42 7.87 28.18
N ALA A 217 -5.59 7.94 29.23
CA ALA A 217 -4.63 6.88 29.55
C ALA A 217 -5.30 5.50 29.78
N GLN A 218 -6.58 5.49 30.17
CA GLN A 218 -7.38 4.29 30.38
C GLN A 218 -7.87 3.67 29.07
N GLU A 219 -8.08 4.45 28.02
CA GLU A 219 -8.61 4.00 26.72
C GLU A 219 -7.51 3.70 25.69
N LYS A 220 -6.27 4.09 25.99
CA LYS A 220 -5.10 3.88 25.12
C LYS A 220 -4.81 2.38 25.02
N GLY A 221 -4.94 1.82 23.82
CA GLY A 221 -4.72 0.39 23.59
C GLY A 221 -5.93 -0.52 23.86
N LEU A 222 -7.06 -0.02 24.40
CA LEU A 222 -8.33 -0.76 24.52
C LEU A 222 -9.10 -0.83 23.18
N SER A 223 -8.38 -0.94 22.07
CA SER A 223 -9.00 -0.96 20.76
C SER A 223 -9.88 -2.20 20.61
N GLN A 224 -11.18 -2.04 20.33
CA GLN A 224 -12.04 -3.15 19.95
C GLN A 224 -11.59 -3.81 18.62
N TYR A 225 -10.63 -3.18 17.92
CA TYR A 225 -10.06 -3.64 16.67
C TYR A 225 -8.77 -4.45 16.86
N ASP A 226 -8.39 -4.76 18.11
CA ASP A 226 -7.20 -5.53 18.44
C ASP A 226 -7.37 -6.99 17.99
N THR A 227 -6.86 -7.29 16.80
CA THR A 227 -6.63 -8.67 16.38
C THR A 227 -5.43 -9.17 17.15
N ASN A 228 -5.56 -10.26 17.91
CA ASN A 228 -4.54 -10.91 18.77
C ASN A 228 -3.28 -11.43 18.02
N HIS A 229 -2.76 -10.70 17.05
CA HIS A 229 -1.44 -10.86 16.48
C HIS A 229 -0.83 -9.48 16.30
N PHE A 230 -0.13 -9.03 17.35
CA PHE A 230 0.73 -7.84 17.29
C PHE A 230 1.91 -8.16 16.36
N ASP A 231 1.75 -7.86 15.08
CA ASP A 231 2.91 -7.53 14.25
C ASP A 231 2.99 -5.99 14.11
N PRO A 232 4.01 -5.34 14.69
CA PRO A 232 4.21 -3.89 14.62
C PRO A 232 4.67 -3.38 13.24
N THR A 233 4.77 -4.23 12.22
CA THR A 233 5.43 -3.87 10.95
C THR A 233 4.50 -3.49 9.78
N TYR A 234 3.18 -3.69 9.85
CA TYR A 234 2.31 -3.67 8.65
C TYR A 234 1.50 -2.42 8.36
N VAL A 235 1.74 -1.33 9.07
CA VAL A 235 1.38 -0.01 8.57
C VAL A 235 2.70 0.64 8.20
N ILE A 236 2.74 1.35 7.07
CA ILE A 236 3.80 2.33 6.85
C ILE A 236 3.71 3.30 8.04
N ASN A 237 4.48 3.01 9.11
CA ASN A 237 4.43 3.76 10.36
C ASN A 237 4.69 5.22 10.01
N ALA A 238 3.77 6.11 10.37
CA ALA A 238 3.97 7.55 10.24
C ALA A 238 5.29 7.99 10.94
N SER A 239 5.71 7.25 11.97
CA SER A 239 6.96 7.46 12.72
C SER A 239 8.24 6.96 12.04
N ASN A 240 8.17 6.06 11.05
CA ASN A 240 9.36 5.60 10.32
C ASN A 240 9.79 6.56 9.20
N PHE A 241 9.06 7.65 8.99
CA PHE A 241 9.42 8.76 8.11
C PHE A 241 9.87 9.99 8.92
N SER A 242 10.75 9.79 9.89
CA SER A 242 11.46 10.90 10.51
C SER A 242 12.68 11.29 9.69
N SER A 243 12.57 12.46 9.05
CA SER A 243 13.63 13.38 8.66
C SER A 243 14.61 12.92 7.58
N SER A 244 14.22 13.11 6.32
CA SER A 244 15.14 13.70 5.34
C SER A 244 14.37 14.43 4.25
N GLN A 245 14.52 15.75 4.27
CA GLN A 245 14.37 16.69 3.16
C GLN A 245 12.95 17.14 2.76
N ILE A 246 12.80 18.47 2.86
CA ILE A 246 11.84 19.37 2.18
C ILE A 246 10.51 19.63 2.92
N PHE A 247 10.61 20.30 4.07
CA PHE A 247 9.62 21.31 4.47
C PHE A 247 10.35 22.55 4.98
N LEU A 248 10.90 23.34 4.06
CA LEU A 248 11.50 24.64 4.39
C LEU A 248 11.29 25.71 3.31
N PHE A 249 10.17 25.66 2.57
CA PHE A 249 9.89 26.69 1.55
C PHE A 249 8.46 27.24 1.52
N PHE A 250 7.75 27.28 2.64
CA PHE A 250 6.50 28.07 2.73
C PHE A 250 6.41 29.02 3.93
N VAL A 251 7.57 29.42 4.49
CA VAL A 251 7.61 30.54 5.46
C VAL A 251 8.79 31.45 5.16
N LEU A 252 8.68 32.25 4.09
CA LEU A 252 9.33 33.56 4.02
C LEU A 252 8.41 34.54 3.29
N PRO A 253 7.63 35.34 4.03
CA PRO A 253 6.90 36.47 3.47
C PRO A 253 7.88 37.63 3.23
N PHE A 254 7.87 38.19 2.02
CA PHE A 254 8.03 39.64 1.76
C PHE A 254 9.13 40.42 2.51
N ILE A 255 10.40 40.00 2.50
CA ILE A 255 11.52 40.87 2.92
C ILE A 255 12.18 41.59 1.71
N GLY A 256 11.95 41.12 0.48
CA GLY A 256 12.55 41.70 -0.73
C GLY A 256 11.89 42.98 -1.28
N ILE A 257 10.71 43.38 -0.79
CA ILE A 257 9.99 44.55 -1.31
C ILE A 257 10.30 45.83 -0.51
N PHE A 258 10.75 45.72 0.75
CA PHE A 258 11.04 46.90 1.57
C PHE A 258 12.36 47.62 1.25
N PHE A 259 13.28 46.98 0.51
CA PHE A 259 14.58 47.62 0.18
C PHE A 259 14.56 48.43 -1.13
N ILE A 260 13.57 48.25 -2.01
CA ILE A 260 13.50 49.03 -3.27
C ILE A 260 12.89 50.43 -3.03
N GLY A 261 12.03 50.57 -2.02
CA GLY A 261 11.45 51.88 -1.66
C GLY A 261 12.45 52.86 -1.04
N PHE A 262 13.52 52.36 -0.40
CA PHE A 262 14.50 53.21 0.29
C PHE A 262 15.62 53.74 -0.62
N LEU A 263 15.85 53.13 -1.79
CA LEU A 263 16.85 53.57 -2.76
C LEU A 263 16.31 54.56 -3.81
N LEU A 264 14.99 54.69 -3.92
CA LEU A 264 14.34 55.64 -4.85
C LEU A 264 13.96 56.98 -4.19
N TYR A 265 14.32 57.18 -2.92
CA TYR A 265 14.13 58.44 -2.21
C TYR A 265 15.48 59.04 -1.78
N LYS A 266 16.32 59.36 -2.76
CA LYS A 266 17.37 60.37 -2.63
C LYS A 266 17.59 61.08 -3.95
#